data_AF-A0A0T2IGZ3-F1
#
_entry.id   AF-A0A0T2IGZ3-F1
#
_cell.length_a   1.000
_cell.length_b   1.000
_cell.length_c   1.000
_cell.angle_alpha   90.00
_cell.angle_beta   90.00
_cell.angle_gamma   90.00
#
_symmetry.space_group_name_H-M   'P 1'
#
loop_
_entity.id
_entity.type
_entity.pdbx_description
1 polymer ?
#
loop_
_entity_poly.entity_id
_entity_poly.type
_entity_poly.pdbx_seq_one_letter_code
_entity_poly.pdbx_strand_id
1 'polypeptide(L)'
;MTNRDEARRLADQLLEQAGALRDGVAIGDESRVAAALAATGSSLQRLARHLGVELAPPADDAAPVAPPTGPTPLPPLEVTVPVLGVDACTAGWVGAILEPGAPRPRIAVAGTIAGLVETVRQSLGIQVVGIDIPIGLPDDSTRQADALARKVLKGKASSVFTTLTRAAYAAGSRSEADTVNRSLSGQGVGAQAFALRPKILEVDTWLRSRPTVMVLEVHPELSYATMAGAPLLDNKKTDEGRRARLAALSAAGLASPSVLSGPGYAADDVLDACAVAWTAARRAANLATPLPDPPEVFSDGIPAAIWA
;
A
#
# COMPACT_ATOMS: atom_id res chain seq x y z
N MET A 1 29.51 1.50 -46.76
CA MET A 1 28.89 0.99 -45.52
C MET A 1 27.40 1.27 -45.63
N THR A 2 26.55 0.26 -45.46
CA THR A 2 25.10 0.43 -45.52
C THR A 2 24.63 1.09 -44.23
N ASN A 3 23.54 1.87 -44.26
CA ASN A 3 22.95 2.51 -43.08
C ASN A 3 22.72 1.50 -41.92
N ARG A 4 22.45 0.23 -42.26
CA ARG A 4 22.29 -0.89 -41.34
C ARG A 4 23.59 -1.35 -40.65
N ASP A 5 24.73 -1.25 -41.32
CA ASP A 5 26.03 -1.68 -40.79
C ASP A 5 26.55 -0.69 -39.74
N GLU A 6 26.26 0.60 -39.96
CA GLU A 6 26.62 1.68 -39.04
C GLU A 6 25.77 1.65 -37.76
N ALA A 7 24.47 1.41 -37.88
CA ALA A 7 23.58 1.21 -36.73
C ALA A 7 24.03 0.03 -35.86
N ARG A 8 24.43 -1.09 -36.48
CA ARG A 8 24.90 -2.29 -35.78
C ARG A 8 26.19 -2.01 -35.02
N ARG A 9 27.16 -1.34 -35.65
CA ARG A 9 28.42 -0.95 -35.00
C ARG A 9 28.18 -0.02 -33.80
N LEU A 10 27.26 0.93 -33.91
CA LEU A 10 26.90 1.83 -32.81
C LEU A 10 26.23 1.09 -31.64
N ALA A 11 25.39 0.09 -31.94
CA ALA A 11 24.78 -0.77 -30.92
C ALA A 11 25.82 -1.66 -30.20
N ASP A 12 26.76 -2.26 -30.94
CA ASP A 12 27.82 -3.08 -30.36
C ASP A 12 28.73 -2.25 -29.42
N GLN A 13 29.06 -1.01 -29.83
CA GLN A 13 29.83 -0.08 -29.00
C GLN A 13 29.09 0.35 -27.72
N LEU A 14 27.76 0.49 -27.78
CA LEU A 14 26.94 0.79 -26.60
C LEU A 14 26.95 -0.37 -25.59
N LEU A 15 26.87 -1.61 -26.07
CA LEU A 15 26.88 -2.81 -25.21
C LEU A 15 28.23 -3.01 -24.50
N GLU A 16 29.34 -2.76 -25.19
CA GLU A 16 30.68 -2.82 -24.59
C GLU A 16 30.82 -1.79 -23.45
N GLN A 17 30.33 -0.57 -23.66
CA GLN A 17 30.37 0.52 -22.67
C GLN A 17 29.43 0.27 -21.47
N ALA A 18 28.26 -0.31 -21.71
CA ALA A 18 27.37 -0.77 -20.65
C ALA A 18 27.98 -1.91 -19.82
N GLY A 19 28.79 -2.77 -20.44
CA GLY A 19 29.61 -3.77 -19.74
C GLY A 19 30.63 -3.15 -18.78
N ALA A 20 31.38 -2.15 -19.26
CA ALA A 20 32.34 -1.41 -18.42
C ALA A 20 31.67 -0.68 -17.23
N LEU A 21 30.45 -0.17 -17.42
CA LEU A 21 29.64 0.41 -16.35
C LEU A 21 29.31 -0.63 -15.26
N ARG A 22 28.79 -1.80 -15.66
CA ARG A 22 28.47 -2.90 -14.74
C ARG A 22 29.70 -3.34 -13.95
N ASP A 23 30.84 -3.48 -14.62
CA ASP A 23 32.08 -3.94 -13.99
C ASP A 23 32.63 -2.89 -13.00
N GLY A 24 32.50 -1.59 -13.31
CA GLY A 24 32.82 -0.49 -12.40
C GLY A 24 31.95 -0.46 -11.14
N VAL A 25 30.65 -0.72 -11.28
CA VAL A 25 29.71 -0.82 -10.14
C VAL A 25 30.05 -2.02 -9.26
N ALA A 26 30.40 -3.16 -9.84
CA ALA A 26 30.72 -4.37 -9.10
C ALA A 26 31.95 -4.23 -8.19
N ILE A 27 32.91 -3.36 -8.56
CA ILE A 27 34.13 -3.11 -7.78
C ILE A 27 34.10 -1.80 -6.99
N GLY A 28 33.00 -1.03 -7.06
CA GLY A 28 32.83 0.21 -6.31
C GLY A 28 33.72 1.39 -6.75
N ASP A 29 34.19 1.41 -8.01
CA ASP A 29 35.05 2.49 -8.53
C ASP A 29 34.21 3.63 -9.12
N GLU A 30 33.94 4.66 -8.32
CA GLU A 30 33.10 5.80 -8.70
C GLU A 30 33.63 6.56 -9.94
N SER A 31 34.94 6.66 -10.10
CA SER A 31 35.55 7.37 -11.23
C SER A 31 35.33 6.61 -12.53
N ARG A 32 35.49 5.28 -12.50
CA ARG A 32 35.18 4.41 -13.63
C ARG A 32 33.70 4.40 -13.98
N VAL A 33 32.83 4.37 -12.96
CA VAL A 33 31.36 4.44 -13.15
C VAL A 33 30.98 5.75 -13.84
N ALA A 34 31.48 6.89 -13.36
CA ALA A 34 31.20 8.20 -13.95
C ALA A 34 31.66 8.29 -15.42
N ALA A 35 32.88 7.82 -15.72
CA ALA A 35 33.41 7.80 -17.08
C ALA A 35 32.59 6.88 -18.01
N ALA A 36 32.20 5.70 -17.53
CA ALA A 36 31.41 4.74 -18.29
C ALA A 36 29.98 5.24 -18.56
N LEU A 37 29.34 5.93 -17.59
CA LEU A 37 28.03 6.57 -17.77
C LEU A 37 28.07 7.63 -18.86
N ALA A 38 29.06 8.53 -18.83
CA ALA A 38 29.20 9.58 -19.84
C ALA A 38 29.42 9.01 -21.25
N ALA A 39 30.26 7.98 -21.38
CA ALA A 39 30.52 7.32 -22.64
C ALA A 39 29.27 6.62 -23.19
N THR A 40 28.55 5.89 -22.34
CA THR A 40 27.30 5.19 -22.69
C THR A 40 26.23 6.16 -23.16
N GLY A 41 26.02 7.28 -22.44
CA GLY A 41 25.06 8.32 -22.82
C GLY A 41 25.37 8.93 -24.19
N SER A 42 26.64 9.24 -24.45
CA SER A 42 27.07 9.78 -25.77
C SER A 42 26.84 8.79 -26.92
N SER A 43 27.07 7.50 -26.70
CA SER A 43 26.85 6.46 -27.72
C SER A 43 25.36 6.20 -27.97
N LEU A 44 24.54 6.22 -26.91
CA LEU A 44 23.08 6.09 -27.03
C LEU A 44 22.49 7.25 -27.85
N GLN A 45 22.92 8.49 -27.59
CA GLN A 45 22.49 9.65 -28.37
C GLN A 45 22.90 9.57 -29.84
N ARG A 46 24.09 9.05 -30.14
CA ARG A 46 24.56 8.83 -31.53
C ARG A 46 23.73 7.77 -32.24
N LEU A 47 23.43 6.65 -31.58
CA LEU A 47 22.60 5.58 -32.13
C LEU A 47 21.16 6.08 -32.40
N ALA A 48 20.57 6.81 -31.47
CA ALA A 48 19.22 7.33 -31.64
C ALA A 48 19.12 8.32 -32.81
N ARG A 49 20.09 9.24 -32.94
CA ARG A 49 20.18 10.15 -34.09
C ARG A 49 20.29 9.39 -35.41
N HIS A 50 21.09 8.32 -35.45
CA HIS A 50 21.26 7.49 -36.64
C HIS A 50 19.98 6.74 -37.03
N LEU A 51 19.20 6.30 -36.03
CA LEU A 51 17.94 5.60 -36.24
C LEU A 51 16.74 6.53 -36.45
N GLY A 52 16.92 7.85 -36.35
CA GLY A 52 15.81 8.81 -36.40
C GLY A 52 14.86 8.72 -35.19
N VAL A 53 15.35 8.18 -34.07
CA VAL A 53 14.62 8.08 -32.81
C VAL A 53 14.96 9.31 -31.98
N GLU A 54 13.95 10.05 -31.53
CA GLU A 54 14.13 11.17 -30.62
C GLU A 54 14.22 10.64 -29.19
N LEU A 55 15.40 10.69 -28.58
CA LEU A 55 15.53 10.46 -27.15
C LEU A 55 15.03 11.72 -26.44
N ALA A 56 14.07 11.56 -25.53
CA ALA A 56 13.62 12.66 -24.69
C ALA A 56 14.85 13.33 -24.04
N PRO A 57 14.97 14.67 -24.09
CA PRO A 57 16.09 15.35 -23.45
C PRO A 57 16.07 15.05 -21.95
N PRO A 58 17.23 15.00 -21.27
CA PRO A 58 17.24 15.08 -19.82
C PRO A 58 16.49 16.37 -19.44
N ALA A 59 15.58 16.26 -18.48
CA ALA A 59 14.70 17.35 -18.09
C ALA A 59 15.50 18.45 -17.37
N ASP A 60 16.20 19.31 -18.12
CA ASP A 60 17.11 20.30 -17.53
C ASP A 60 17.26 21.61 -18.35
N ASP A 61 16.23 22.03 -19.08
CA ASP A 61 16.22 23.35 -19.74
C ASP A 61 14.87 24.09 -19.62
N ALA A 62 14.18 23.91 -18.50
CA ALA A 62 13.24 24.91 -18.02
C ALA A 62 13.99 25.81 -17.04
N ALA A 63 13.93 27.14 -17.26
CA ALA A 63 14.29 28.15 -16.25
C ALA A 63 13.86 27.68 -14.86
N PRO A 64 14.62 27.93 -13.77
CA PRO A 64 14.46 27.25 -12.49
C PRO A 64 13.06 27.51 -11.91
N VAL A 65 12.10 26.71 -12.36
CA VAL A 65 10.89 26.40 -11.63
C VAL A 65 11.45 25.58 -10.51
N ALA A 66 11.38 26.12 -9.30
CA ALA A 66 11.73 25.38 -8.09
C ALA A 66 11.22 23.94 -8.25
N PRO A 67 12.06 22.91 -7.99
CA PRO A 67 11.61 21.53 -8.11
C PRO A 67 10.28 21.43 -7.38
N PRO A 68 9.23 20.81 -7.97
CA PRO A 68 7.96 20.69 -7.27
C PRO A 68 8.28 20.13 -5.89
N THR A 69 8.08 20.96 -4.87
CA THR A 69 8.30 20.59 -3.48
C THR A 69 7.10 19.72 -3.12
N GLY A 70 7.14 18.50 -3.61
CA GLY A 70 6.04 17.57 -3.59
C GLY A 70 6.52 16.21 -4.10
N PRO A 71 6.14 15.12 -3.44
CA PRO A 71 6.46 13.78 -3.91
C PRO A 71 5.93 13.57 -5.33
N THR A 72 6.73 12.91 -6.18
CA THR A 72 6.28 12.48 -7.51
C THR A 72 5.09 11.52 -7.35
N PRO A 73 3.93 11.80 -7.97
CA PRO A 73 2.79 10.89 -7.92
C PRO A 73 3.18 9.51 -8.46
N LEU A 74 2.73 8.46 -7.78
CA LEU A 74 2.89 7.11 -8.29
C LEU A 74 2.15 6.97 -9.63
N PRO A 75 2.67 6.15 -10.57
CA PRO A 75 1.92 5.86 -11.79
C PRO A 75 0.55 5.25 -11.43
N PRO A 76 -0.50 5.52 -12.22
CA PRO A 76 -1.81 4.90 -12.02
C PRO A 76 -1.69 3.38 -11.94
N LEU A 77 -2.36 2.79 -10.96
CA LEU A 77 -2.31 1.36 -10.72
C LEU A 77 -3.12 0.61 -11.77
N GLU A 78 -2.47 -0.32 -12.46
CA GLU A 78 -3.16 -1.30 -13.29
C GLU A 78 -3.61 -2.49 -12.44
N VAL A 79 -4.92 -2.72 -12.37
CA VAL A 79 -5.49 -3.88 -11.68
C VAL A 79 -5.47 -5.08 -12.64
N THR A 80 -4.65 -6.09 -12.33
CA THR A 80 -4.47 -7.27 -13.19
C THR A 80 -5.25 -8.49 -12.71
N VAL A 81 -5.64 -8.53 -11.44
CA VAL A 81 -6.49 -9.56 -10.84
C VAL A 81 -7.54 -8.93 -9.93
N PRO A 82 -8.70 -9.57 -9.72
CA PRO A 82 -9.68 -9.09 -8.75
C PRO A 82 -9.10 -9.06 -7.33
N VAL A 83 -9.33 -7.96 -6.62
CA VAL A 83 -8.98 -7.81 -5.20
C VAL A 83 -10.14 -7.18 -4.44
N LEU A 84 -10.09 -7.32 -3.12
CA LEU A 84 -11.08 -6.76 -2.21
C LEU A 84 -10.37 -5.98 -1.12
N GLY A 85 -10.75 -4.72 -0.92
CA GLY A 85 -10.41 -3.97 0.28
C GLY A 85 -11.62 -3.82 1.18
N VAL A 86 -11.44 -3.97 2.49
CA VAL A 86 -12.55 -3.92 3.44
C VAL A 86 -12.25 -3.03 4.64
N ASP A 87 -13.31 -2.39 5.11
CA ASP A 87 -13.33 -1.59 6.33
C ASP A 87 -14.57 -1.93 7.18
N ALA A 88 -14.45 -1.78 8.50
CA ALA A 88 -15.52 -2.06 9.44
C ALA A 88 -16.54 -0.92 9.44
N CYS A 89 -17.83 -1.26 9.36
CA CYS A 89 -18.91 -0.28 9.41
C CYS A 89 -20.04 -0.76 10.32
N THR A 90 -21.05 0.08 10.56
CA THR A 90 -22.17 -0.30 11.42
C THR A 90 -23.01 -1.47 10.89
N ALA A 91 -23.00 -1.70 9.57
CA ALA A 91 -23.62 -2.87 8.93
C ALA A 91 -22.79 -4.17 9.06
N GLY A 92 -21.57 -4.08 9.59
CA GLY A 92 -20.61 -5.17 9.64
C GLY A 92 -19.31 -4.78 8.94
N TRP A 93 -19.26 -5.02 7.63
CA TRP A 93 -18.11 -4.73 6.78
C TRP A 93 -18.56 -4.17 5.44
N VAL A 94 -17.91 -3.09 4.99
CA VAL A 94 -18.01 -2.58 3.62
C VAL A 94 -16.77 -3.01 2.84
N GLY A 95 -16.97 -3.43 1.60
CA GLY A 95 -15.93 -3.88 0.70
C GLY A 95 -15.90 -3.12 -0.60
N ALA A 96 -14.72 -2.68 -1.02
CA ALA A 96 -14.45 -2.13 -2.33
C ALA A 96 -13.75 -3.20 -3.19
N ILE A 97 -14.42 -3.59 -4.28
CA ILE A 97 -13.95 -4.59 -5.23
C ILE A 97 -13.30 -3.85 -6.40
N LEU A 98 -12.05 -4.21 -6.70
CA LEU A 98 -11.35 -3.75 -7.91
C LEU A 98 -11.24 -4.92 -8.88
N GLU A 99 -11.56 -4.67 -10.15
CA GLU A 99 -11.57 -5.68 -11.20
C GLU A 99 -10.74 -5.20 -12.40
N PRO A 100 -10.07 -6.11 -13.13
CA PRO A 100 -9.32 -5.74 -14.33
C PRO A 100 -10.19 -5.03 -15.37
N GLY A 101 -9.69 -3.93 -15.91
CA GLY A 101 -10.40 -3.11 -16.90
C GLY A 101 -11.59 -2.32 -16.37
N ALA A 102 -11.88 -2.37 -15.07
CA ALA A 102 -12.97 -1.63 -14.42
C ALA A 102 -12.41 -0.61 -13.42
N PRO A 103 -12.19 0.66 -13.83
CA PRO A 103 -11.56 1.66 -12.96
C PRO A 103 -12.45 2.13 -11.81
N ARG A 104 -13.77 1.84 -11.86
CA ARG A 104 -14.72 2.22 -10.81
C ARG A 104 -14.86 1.09 -9.78
N PRO A 105 -14.51 1.30 -8.50
CA PRO A 105 -14.70 0.30 -7.46
C PRO A 105 -16.18 -0.05 -7.29
N ARG A 106 -16.46 -1.36 -7.17
CA ARG A 106 -17.81 -1.88 -6.89
C ARG A 106 -17.94 -2.15 -5.39
N ILE A 107 -19.04 -1.68 -4.79
CA ILE A 107 -19.24 -1.77 -3.34
C ILE A 107 -20.09 -2.98 -2.97
N ALA A 108 -19.65 -3.73 -1.96
CA ALA A 108 -20.39 -4.84 -1.35
C ALA A 108 -20.42 -4.67 0.18
N VAL A 109 -21.44 -5.22 0.85
CA VAL A 109 -21.59 -5.13 2.31
C VAL A 109 -22.07 -6.47 2.84
N ALA A 110 -21.53 -6.89 3.98
CA ALA A 110 -22.04 -8.04 4.72
C ALA A 110 -21.83 -7.89 6.23
N GLY A 111 -22.62 -8.63 7.02
CA GLY A 111 -22.53 -8.61 8.48
C GLY A 111 -21.21 -9.16 9.03
N THR A 112 -20.55 -10.06 8.27
CA THR A 112 -19.30 -10.72 8.68
C THR A 112 -18.24 -10.68 7.57
N ILE A 113 -16.97 -10.73 7.96
CA ILE A 113 -15.83 -10.74 7.03
C ILE A 113 -15.87 -11.97 6.13
N ALA A 114 -16.14 -13.14 6.70
CA ALA A 114 -16.25 -14.38 5.97
C ALA A 114 -17.41 -14.33 4.95
N GLY A 115 -18.56 -13.79 5.36
CA GLY A 115 -19.71 -13.63 4.47
C GLY A 115 -19.45 -12.66 3.33
N LEU A 116 -18.75 -11.55 3.58
CA LEU A 116 -18.37 -10.58 2.55
C LEU A 116 -17.43 -11.21 1.53
N VAL A 117 -16.36 -11.84 1.98
CA VAL A 117 -15.38 -12.51 1.12
C VAL A 117 -16.05 -13.62 0.30
N GLU A 118 -16.86 -14.47 0.92
CA GLU A 118 -17.56 -15.55 0.21
C GLU A 118 -18.52 -15.03 -0.85
N THR A 119 -19.29 -13.98 -0.54
CA THR A 119 -20.23 -13.35 -1.49
C THR A 119 -19.49 -12.82 -2.73
N VAL A 120 -18.34 -12.17 -2.54
CA VAL A 120 -17.53 -11.68 -3.67
C VAL A 120 -16.97 -12.86 -4.47
N ARG A 121 -16.50 -13.92 -3.79
CA ARG A 121 -15.90 -15.11 -4.41
C ARG A 121 -16.84 -15.93 -5.28
N GLN A 122 -18.15 -15.87 -5.03
CA GLN A 122 -19.15 -16.51 -5.88
C GLN A 122 -19.12 -16.02 -7.34
N SER A 123 -18.65 -14.79 -7.56
CA SER A 123 -18.60 -14.17 -8.89
C SER A 123 -17.20 -13.85 -9.39
N LEU A 124 -16.21 -13.75 -8.49
CA LEU A 124 -14.86 -13.28 -8.82
C LEU A 124 -13.78 -14.12 -8.14
N GLY A 125 -12.74 -14.46 -8.89
CA GLY A 125 -11.53 -15.11 -8.36
C GLY A 125 -10.63 -14.12 -7.60
N ILE A 126 -11.09 -13.57 -6.48
CA ILE A 126 -10.28 -12.65 -5.68
C ILE A 126 -9.05 -13.35 -5.10
N GLN A 127 -7.88 -12.74 -5.29
CA GLN A 127 -6.60 -13.30 -4.86
C GLN A 127 -6.13 -12.71 -3.53
N VAL A 128 -6.37 -11.41 -3.34
CA VAL A 128 -5.89 -10.63 -2.20
C VAL A 128 -7.04 -9.87 -1.57
N VAL A 129 -7.12 -9.94 -0.24
CA VAL A 129 -8.03 -9.19 0.62
C VAL A 129 -7.21 -8.30 1.54
N GLY A 130 -7.32 -6.98 1.41
CA GLY A 130 -6.81 -6.03 2.39
C GLY A 130 -7.87 -5.71 3.43
N ILE A 131 -7.50 -5.57 4.70
CA ILE A 131 -8.42 -5.25 5.81
C ILE A 131 -7.82 -4.18 6.71
N ASP A 132 -8.60 -3.14 7.06
CA ASP A 132 -8.24 -2.16 8.10
C ASP A 132 -8.52 -2.71 9.51
N ILE A 133 -7.76 -3.72 9.90
CA ILE A 133 -7.82 -4.32 11.23
C ILE A 133 -6.47 -4.97 11.56
N PRO A 134 -6.06 -5.01 12.83
CA PRO A 134 -4.88 -5.75 13.25
C PRO A 134 -4.89 -7.22 12.85
N ILE A 135 -3.77 -7.66 12.29
CA ILE A 135 -3.46 -9.05 12.00
C ILE A 135 -2.13 -9.42 12.68
N GLY A 136 -2.13 -10.55 13.38
CA GLY A 136 -1.02 -10.99 14.21
C GLY A 136 -0.97 -10.21 15.53
N LEU A 137 -1.57 -10.78 16.57
CA LEU A 137 -1.71 -10.14 17.89
C LEU A 137 -0.52 -10.53 18.79
N PRO A 138 0.16 -9.55 19.41
CA PRO A 138 1.33 -9.83 20.24
C PRO A 138 0.93 -10.56 21.52
N ASP A 139 1.87 -11.34 22.06
CA ASP A 139 1.67 -12.08 23.30
C ASP A 139 1.91 -11.18 24.51
N ASP A 140 3.06 -10.50 24.53
CA ASP A 140 3.54 -9.73 25.68
C ASP A 140 4.28 -8.42 25.29
N SER A 141 4.08 -7.94 24.07
CA SER A 141 4.76 -6.74 23.56
C SER A 141 3.81 -5.78 22.86
N THR A 142 4.33 -4.62 22.47
CA THR A 142 3.74 -3.82 21.39
C THR A 142 4.18 -4.35 20.02
N ARG A 143 3.42 -4.08 18.96
CA ARG A 143 3.80 -4.44 17.58
C ARG A 143 4.76 -3.42 16.97
N GLN A 144 5.78 -3.87 16.25
CA GLN A 144 6.62 -3.01 15.42
C GLN A 144 5.83 -2.42 14.26
N ALA A 145 4.84 -3.14 13.73
CA ALA A 145 3.97 -2.67 12.66
C ALA A 145 3.33 -1.31 13.02
N ASP A 146 2.68 -1.22 14.18
CA ASP A 146 2.06 0.02 14.69
C ASP A 146 3.11 1.14 14.86
N ALA A 147 4.29 0.82 15.40
CA ALA A 147 5.35 1.79 15.63
C ALA A 147 5.93 2.36 14.32
N LEU A 148 6.12 1.51 13.31
CA LEU A 148 6.61 1.90 12.00
C LEU A 148 5.57 2.71 11.22
N ALA A 149 4.30 2.30 11.24
CA ALA A 149 3.22 3.06 10.62
C ALA A 149 3.12 4.48 11.20
N ARG A 150 3.27 4.65 12.52
CA ARG A 150 3.30 5.98 13.16
C ARG A 150 4.48 6.85 12.72
N LYS A 151 5.65 6.25 12.47
CA LYS A 151 6.84 6.98 11.99
C LYS A 151 6.63 7.52 10.58
N VAL A 152 5.90 6.77 9.74
CA VAL A 152 5.54 7.21 8.37
C VAL A 152 4.45 8.29 8.43
N LEU A 153 3.42 8.10 9.25
CA LEU A 153 2.29 9.02 9.39
C LEU A 153 2.59 10.23 10.30
N LYS A 154 3.64 11.00 10.01
CA LYS A 154 3.96 12.23 10.74
C LYS A 154 2.79 13.22 10.68
N GLY A 155 2.40 13.77 11.82
CA GLY A 155 1.20 14.63 11.94
C GLY A 155 -0.13 13.87 12.01
N LYS A 156 -0.12 12.56 11.75
CA LYS A 156 -1.28 11.66 11.85
C LYS A 156 -1.02 10.37 12.63
N ALA A 157 0.03 10.31 13.44
CA ALA A 157 0.38 9.12 14.21
C ALA A 157 -0.75 8.61 15.13
N SER A 158 -1.67 9.49 15.53
CA SER A 158 -2.86 9.14 16.31
C SER A 158 -3.93 8.37 15.53
N SER A 159 -3.86 8.31 14.19
CA SER A 159 -4.75 7.48 13.38
C SER A 159 -4.43 6.00 13.53
N VAL A 160 -3.17 5.67 13.81
CA VAL A 160 -2.72 4.30 14.08
C VAL A 160 -3.08 3.95 15.51
N PHE A 161 -4.13 3.16 15.70
CA PHE A 161 -4.49 2.64 17.02
C PHE A 161 -3.39 1.68 17.51
N THR A 162 -3.23 1.56 18.83
CA THR A 162 -2.31 0.57 19.42
C THR A 162 -3.01 -0.77 19.48
N THR A 163 -2.44 -1.78 18.84
CA THR A 163 -2.89 -3.15 18.95
C THR A 163 -2.60 -3.67 20.36
N LEU A 164 -3.60 -4.27 20.99
CA LEU A 164 -3.46 -4.84 22.33
C LEU A 164 -2.88 -6.26 22.25
N THR A 165 -2.37 -6.74 23.37
CA THR A 165 -1.98 -8.15 23.50
C THR A 165 -3.20 -9.07 23.33
N ARG A 166 -2.95 -10.30 22.87
CA ARG A 166 -4.00 -11.31 22.73
C ARG A 166 -4.78 -11.53 24.02
N ALA A 167 -4.09 -11.59 25.15
CA ALA A 167 -4.71 -11.77 26.46
C ALA A 167 -5.64 -10.59 26.81
N ALA A 168 -5.27 -9.36 26.45
CA ALA A 168 -6.12 -8.18 26.67
C ALA A 168 -7.38 -8.21 25.79
N TYR A 169 -7.30 -8.70 24.55
CA TYR A 169 -8.50 -8.93 23.74
C TYR A 169 -9.36 -10.09 24.24
N ALA A 170 -8.80 -11.06 24.98
CA ALA A 170 -9.58 -12.14 25.58
C ALA A 170 -10.35 -11.72 26.84
N ALA A 171 -9.91 -10.67 27.53
CA ALA A 171 -10.51 -10.18 28.77
C ALA A 171 -12.01 -9.83 28.63
N GLY A 172 -12.77 -10.02 29.71
CA GLY A 172 -14.22 -9.83 29.75
C GLY A 172 -14.65 -8.37 29.86
N SER A 173 -13.76 -7.46 30.26
CA SER A 173 -14.04 -6.04 30.38
C SER A 173 -12.84 -5.17 30.00
N ARG A 174 -13.08 -3.89 29.69
CA ARG A 174 -12.00 -2.93 29.41
C ARG A 174 -11.05 -2.75 30.60
N SER A 175 -11.57 -2.79 31.83
CA SER A 175 -10.76 -2.62 33.04
C SER A 175 -9.81 -3.80 33.25
N GLU A 176 -10.31 -5.01 33.02
CA GLU A 176 -9.50 -6.22 33.07
C GLU A 176 -8.48 -6.22 31.92
N ALA A 177 -8.90 -5.85 30.71
CA ALA A 177 -8.01 -5.70 29.56
C ALA A 177 -6.89 -4.69 29.83
N ASP A 178 -7.18 -3.54 30.46
CA ASP A 178 -6.18 -2.54 30.83
C ASP A 178 -5.16 -3.09 31.83
N THR A 179 -5.64 -3.82 32.84
CA THR A 179 -4.77 -4.46 33.84
C THR A 179 -3.81 -5.45 33.19
N VAL A 180 -4.36 -6.36 32.36
CA VAL A 180 -3.59 -7.39 31.65
C VAL A 180 -2.64 -6.78 30.62
N ASN A 181 -3.10 -5.80 29.83
CA ASN A 181 -2.27 -5.23 28.78
C ASN A 181 -1.10 -4.42 29.35
N ARG A 182 -1.31 -3.72 30.48
CA ARG A 182 -0.22 -3.00 31.16
C ARG A 182 0.82 -3.94 31.72
N SER A 183 0.41 -5.05 32.34
CA SER A 183 1.36 -6.00 32.91
C SER A 183 2.21 -6.68 31.84
N LEU A 184 1.64 -6.90 30.65
CA LEU A 184 2.32 -7.55 29.53
C LEU A 184 3.14 -6.56 28.69
N SER A 185 2.50 -5.51 28.15
CA SER A 185 3.11 -4.60 27.17
C SER A 185 3.55 -3.24 27.72
N GLY A 186 3.24 -2.95 28.98
CA GLY A 186 3.42 -1.61 29.58
C GLY A 186 2.42 -0.56 29.09
N GLN A 187 1.50 -0.89 28.16
CA GLN A 187 0.55 0.03 27.58
C GLN A 187 -0.87 -0.12 28.15
N GLY A 188 -1.56 1.00 28.33
CA GLY A 188 -2.97 1.02 28.71
C GLY A 188 -3.92 0.69 27.56
N VAL A 189 -5.18 0.42 27.91
CA VAL A 189 -6.25 0.11 26.96
C VAL A 189 -7.21 1.30 26.83
N GLY A 190 -7.08 2.01 25.71
CA GLY A 190 -7.99 3.07 25.31
C GLY A 190 -9.39 2.54 24.95
N ALA A 191 -10.42 3.37 25.14
CA ALA A 191 -11.81 3.00 24.85
C ALA A 191 -12.01 2.61 23.37
N GLN A 192 -11.43 3.36 22.44
CA GLN A 192 -11.53 3.08 21.00
C GLN A 192 -10.84 1.76 20.61
N ALA A 193 -9.63 1.51 21.13
CA ALA A 193 -8.91 0.25 20.88
C ALA A 193 -9.69 -0.97 21.40
N PHE A 194 -10.33 -0.84 22.56
CA PHE A 194 -11.18 -1.91 23.11
C PHE A 194 -12.52 -2.05 22.36
N ALA A 195 -13.10 -0.96 21.85
CA ALA A 195 -14.34 -1.00 21.07
C ALA A 195 -14.19 -1.78 19.76
N LEU A 196 -12.98 -1.84 19.18
CA LEU A 196 -12.67 -2.64 17.99
C LEU A 196 -12.52 -4.14 18.28
N ARG A 197 -12.45 -4.56 19.56
CA ARG A 197 -12.27 -5.95 19.99
C ARG A 197 -13.17 -6.95 19.23
N PRO A 198 -14.49 -6.72 19.05
CA PRO A 198 -15.33 -7.69 18.35
C PRO A 198 -14.87 -7.94 16.91
N LYS A 199 -14.48 -6.88 16.18
CA LYS A 199 -14.02 -6.98 14.79
C LYS A 199 -12.63 -7.60 14.67
N ILE A 200 -11.73 -7.29 15.61
CA ILE A 200 -10.40 -7.91 15.68
C ILE A 200 -10.52 -9.42 15.93
N LEU A 201 -11.33 -9.84 16.91
CA LEU A 201 -11.54 -11.25 17.21
C LEU A 201 -12.28 -11.99 16.09
N GLU A 202 -13.19 -11.32 15.38
CA GLU A 202 -13.85 -11.85 14.18
C GLU A 202 -12.82 -12.19 13.09
N VAL A 203 -11.90 -11.27 12.79
CA VAL A 203 -10.86 -11.50 11.78
C VAL A 203 -9.80 -12.49 12.25
N ASP A 204 -9.33 -12.44 13.50
CA ASP A 204 -8.39 -13.42 14.05
C ASP A 204 -8.97 -14.85 13.97
N THR A 205 -10.24 -15.02 14.33
CA THR A 205 -10.94 -16.32 14.22
C THR A 205 -11.06 -16.77 12.78
N TRP A 206 -11.44 -15.87 11.87
CA TRP A 206 -11.55 -16.19 10.45
C TRP A 206 -10.20 -16.56 9.83
N LEU A 207 -9.11 -15.86 10.14
CA LEU A 207 -7.78 -16.19 9.66
C LEU A 207 -7.31 -17.58 10.11
N ARG A 208 -7.62 -17.98 11.34
CA ARG A 208 -7.32 -19.32 11.86
C ARG A 208 -8.04 -20.44 11.13
N SER A 209 -9.17 -20.15 10.47
CA SER A 209 -9.85 -21.09 9.56
C SER A 209 -9.08 -21.35 8.26
N ARG A 210 -7.98 -20.63 8.03
CA ARG A 210 -7.10 -20.71 6.86
C ARG A 210 -7.86 -20.43 5.55
N PRO A 211 -8.39 -19.21 5.36
CA PRO A 211 -9.04 -18.86 4.11
C PRO A 211 -8.08 -19.03 2.93
N THR A 212 -8.58 -19.47 1.79
CA THR A 212 -7.76 -19.74 0.59
C THR A 212 -7.39 -18.47 -0.19
N VAL A 213 -7.57 -17.30 0.41
CA VAL A 213 -7.21 -15.99 -0.16
C VAL A 213 -6.07 -15.41 0.67
N MET A 214 -5.21 -14.61 0.03
CA MET A 214 -4.20 -13.87 0.78
C MET A 214 -4.89 -12.73 1.55
N VAL A 215 -4.67 -12.64 2.85
CA VAL A 215 -5.24 -11.58 3.69
C VAL A 215 -4.11 -10.73 4.26
N LEU A 216 -4.26 -9.41 4.16
CA LEU A 216 -3.28 -8.43 4.62
C LEU A 216 -3.94 -7.40 5.54
N GLU A 217 -3.22 -6.95 6.54
CA GLU A 217 -3.57 -5.72 7.26
C GLU A 217 -3.10 -4.52 6.44
N VAL A 218 -3.99 -3.56 6.24
CA VAL A 218 -3.72 -2.35 5.48
C VAL A 218 -4.36 -1.19 6.21
N HIS A 219 -3.59 -0.11 6.43
CA HIS A 219 -4.10 1.09 7.07
C HIS A 219 -4.45 2.17 6.02
N PRO A 220 -5.70 2.65 5.91
CA PRO A 220 -6.14 3.60 4.88
C PRO A 220 -5.29 4.87 4.81
N GLU A 221 -4.98 5.50 5.96
CA GLU A 221 -4.15 6.72 5.97
C GLU A 221 -2.72 6.46 5.46
N LEU A 222 -2.19 5.24 5.62
CA LEU A 222 -0.90 4.87 5.06
C LEU A 222 -1.01 4.70 3.55
N SER A 223 -2.08 4.04 3.06
CA SER A 223 -2.38 3.98 1.62
C SER A 223 -2.48 5.38 1.00
N TYR A 224 -3.23 6.29 1.63
CA TYR A 224 -3.35 7.69 1.17
C TYR A 224 -2.02 8.43 1.21
N ALA A 225 -1.22 8.23 2.27
CA ALA A 225 0.11 8.82 2.36
C ALA A 225 1.03 8.30 1.25
N THR A 226 0.90 7.03 0.87
CA THR A 226 1.65 6.45 -0.25
C THR A 226 1.18 7.01 -1.60
N MET A 227 -0.13 7.14 -1.82
CA MET A 227 -0.70 7.73 -3.05
C MET A 227 -0.28 9.19 -3.23
N ALA A 228 -0.42 10.00 -2.17
CA ALA A 228 -0.12 11.43 -2.19
C ALA A 228 1.35 11.74 -1.90
N GLY A 229 2.15 10.72 -1.58
CA GLY A 229 3.54 10.78 -1.11
C GLY A 229 3.77 11.54 0.21
N ALA A 230 2.72 11.99 0.88
CA ALA A 230 2.74 12.57 2.22
C ALA A 230 1.39 12.35 2.92
N PRO A 231 1.35 12.30 4.27
CA PRO A 231 0.09 12.14 5.00
C PRO A 231 -0.92 13.24 4.69
N LEU A 232 -2.17 12.87 4.36
CA LEU A 232 -3.27 13.82 4.22
C LEU A 232 -3.69 14.29 5.60
N LEU A 233 -3.43 15.54 5.96
CA LEU A 233 -3.70 16.03 7.32
C LEU A 233 -5.17 16.37 7.57
N ASP A 234 -5.93 16.67 6.52
CA ASP A 234 -7.35 16.99 6.62
C ASP A 234 -8.16 15.84 7.23
N ASN A 235 -9.08 16.21 8.11
CA ASN A 235 -9.98 15.28 8.79
C ASN A 235 -10.91 14.61 7.77
N LYS A 236 -10.98 13.26 7.80
CA LYS A 236 -11.80 12.48 6.85
C LYS A 236 -13.30 12.82 6.87
N LYS A 237 -13.78 13.41 7.96
CA LYS A 237 -15.19 13.80 8.14
C LYS A 237 -15.53 15.18 7.59
N THR A 238 -14.55 15.98 7.17
CA THR A 238 -14.81 17.28 6.50
C THR A 238 -14.89 17.10 5.00
N ASP A 239 -15.50 18.08 4.32
CA ASP A 239 -15.61 18.06 2.85
C ASP A 239 -14.23 18.21 2.20
N GLU A 240 -13.34 19.01 2.78
CA GLU A 240 -11.94 19.13 2.35
C GLU A 240 -11.23 17.78 2.42
N GLY A 241 -11.33 17.09 3.56
CA GLY A 241 -10.67 15.80 3.74
C GLY A 241 -11.26 14.71 2.84
N ARG A 242 -12.56 14.75 2.55
CA ARG A 242 -13.20 13.86 1.58
C ARG A 242 -12.69 14.11 0.16
N ARG A 243 -12.64 15.38 -0.27
CA ARG A 243 -12.12 15.75 -1.59
C ARG A 243 -10.66 15.35 -1.76
N ALA A 244 -9.83 15.54 -0.73
CA ALA A 244 -8.43 15.14 -0.77
C ALA A 244 -8.25 13.62 -1.00
N ARG A 245 -9.06 12.79 -0.32
CA ARG A 245 -9.04 11.32 -0.49
C ARG A 245 -9.53 10.88 -1.87
N LEU A 246 -10.61 11.48 -2.36
CA LEU A 246 -11.11 11.24 -3.72
C LEU A 246 -10.07 11.64 -4.78
N ALA A 247 -9.38 12.77 -4.59
CA ALA A 247 -8.32 13.21 -5.49
C ALA A 247 -7.13 12.24 -5.48
N ALA A 248 -6.72 11.76 -4.30
CA ALA A 248 -5.66 10.76 -4.17
C ALA A 248 -6.02 9.43 -4.88
N LEU A 249 -7.24 8.93 -4.69
CA LEU A 249 -7.74 7.73 -5.38
C LEU A 249 -7.75 7.93 -6.91
N SER A 250 -8.26 9.06 -7.38
CA SER A 250 -8.32 9.41 -8.80
C SER A 250 -6.93 9.46 -9.44
N ALA A 251 -5.98 10.16 -8.79
CA ALA A 251 -4.60 10.22 -9.25
C ALA A 251 -3.93 8.83 -9.29
N ALA A 252 -4.32 7.94 -8.38
CA ALA A 252 -3.84 6.57 -8.32
C ALA A 252 -4.53 5.62 -9.31
N GLY A 253 -5.45 6.11 -10.16
CA GLY A 253 -6.14 5.34 -11.20
C GLY A 253 -7.51 4.78 -10.81
N LEU A 254 -8.02 5.12 -9.63
CA LEU A 254 -9.34 4.68 -9.15
C LEU A 254 -10.38 5.78 -9.34
N ALA A 255 -11.37 5.51 -10.20
CA ALA A 255 -12.50 6.40 -10.37
C ALA A 255 -13.37 6.42 -9.11
N SER A 256 -14.18 7.48 -8.94
CA SER A 256 -15.11 7.57 -7.81
C SER A 256 -16.00 6.32 -7.71
N PRO A 257 -16.18 5.75 -6.50
CA PRO A 257 -17.00 4.56 -6.26
C PRO A 257 -18.44 4.73 -6.77
N SER A 258 -19.09 3.61 -7.10
CA SER A 258 -20.48 3.64 -7.59
C SER A 258 -21.49 4.20 -6.58
N VAL A 259 -21.21 4.01 -5.29
CA VAL A 259 -22.04 4.46 -4.17
C VAL A 259 -21.11 4.90 -3.05
N LEU A 260 -21.39 6.05 -2.43
CA LEU A 260 -20.62 6.59 -1.31
C LEU A 260 -21.30 6.41 0.05
N SER A 261 -22.55 5.97 0.11
CA SER A 261 -23.25 5.77 1.38
C SER A 261 -24.47 4.88 1.21
N GLY A 262 -24.85 4.18 2.26
CA GLY A 262 -26.08 3.39 2.29
C GLY A 262 -26.46 3.00 3.71
N PRO A 263 -27.43 2.09 3.88
CA PRO A 263 -27.83 1.62 5.20
C PRO A 263 -26.64 0.99 5.95
N GLY A 264 -26.18 1.68 6.98
CA GLY A 264 -25.14 1.19 7.89
C GLY A 264 -23.68 1.37 7.43
N TYR A 265 -23.42 2.17 6.39
CA TYR A 265 -22.07 2.60 6.02
C TYR A 265 -22.07 4.01 5.43
N ALA A 266 -21.00 4.76 5.71
CA ALA A 266 -20.80 6.14 5.30
C ALA A 266 -19.68 6.28 4.25
N ALA A 267 -19.49 7.50 3.78
CA ALA A 267 -18.51 7.80 2.74
C ALA A 267 -17.07 7.59 3.19
N ASP A 268 -16.76 7.84 4.47
CA ASP A 268 -15.45 7.52 5.01
C ASP A 268 -15.17 6.01 4.97
N ASP A 269 -16.11 5.16 5.39
CA ASP A 269 -15.95 3.71 5.35
C ASP A 269 -15.68 3.20 3.91
N VAL A 270 -16.42 3.73 2.91
CA VAL A 270 -16.25 3.35 1.49
C VAL A 270 -14.89 3.79 0.96
N LEU A 271 -14.48 5.02 1.26
CA LEU A 271 -13.21 5.55 0.79
C LEU A 271 -12.04 4.81 1.44
N ASP A 272 -12.13 4.50 2.73
CA ASP A 272 -11.13 3.71 3.45
C ASP A 272 -11.04 2.29 2.86
N ALA A 273 -12.17 1.62 2.58
CA ALA A 273 -12.18 0.35 1.86
C ALA A 273 -11.53 0.44 0.45
N CYS A 274 -11.73 1.55 -0.28
CA CYS A 274 -11.09 1.78 -1.58
C CYS A 274 -9.56 1.95 -1.45
N ALA A 275 -9.10 2.69 -0.45
CA ALA A 275 -7.68 2.86 -0.17
C ALA A 275 -7.01 1.54 0.24
N VAL A 276 -7.74 0.71 0.99
CA VAL A 276 -7.33 -0.64 1.34
C VAL A 276 -7.24 -1.54 0.09
N ALA A 277 -8.23 -1.46 -0.79
CA ALA A 277 -8.27 -2.25 -2.02
C ALA A 277 -7.11 -1.89 -2.98
N TRP A 278 -6.75 -0.61 -3.03
CA TRP A 278 -5.60 -0.15 -3.82
C TRP A 278 -4.29 -0.81 -3.38
N THR A 279 -4.03 -0.87 -2.07
CA THR A 279 -2.84 -1.56 -1.54
C THR A 279 -2.93 -3.07 -1.78
N ALA A 280 -4.11 -3.68 -1.66
CA ALA A 280 -4.29 -5.10 -1.99
C ALA A 280 -3.93 -5.39 -3.46
N ALA A 281 -4.32 -4.52 -4.40
CA ALA A 281 -3.94 -4.64 -5.80
C ALA A 281 -2.44 -4.39 -6.03
N ARG A 282 -1.82 -3.42 -5.33
CA ARG A 282 -0.35 -3.29 -5.31
C ARG A 282 0.33 -4.55 -4.81
N ARG A 283 -0.20 -5.21 -3.77
CA ARG A 283 0.36 -6.48 -3.29
C ARG A 283 0.28 -7.55 -4.37
N ALA A 284 -0.85 -7.67 -5.06
CA ALA A 284 -1.02 -8.61 -6.17
C ALA A 284 -0.01 -8.37 -7.30
N ALA A 285 0.36 -7.11 -7.53
CA ALA A 285 1.40 -6.70 -8.48
C ALA A 285 2.84 -6.74 -7.90
N ASN A 286 3.05 -7.19 -6.66
CA ASN A 286 4.32 -7.16 -5.93
C ASN A 286 4.94 -5.76 -5.77
N LEU A 287 4.10 -4.73 -5.67
CA LEU A 287 4.49 -3.33 -5.48
C LEU A 287 4.31 -2.83 -4.05
N ALA A 288 3.53 -3.54 -3.23
CA ALA A 288 3.31 -3.19 -1.83
C ALA A 288 4.43 -3.74 -0.94
N THR A 289 4.83 -2.96 0.06
CA THR A 289 5.86 -3.30 1.04
C THR A 289 5.25 -3.47 2.43
N PRO A 290 5.69 -4.45 3.23
CA PRO A 290 5.21 -4.63 4.60
C PRO A 290 6.00 -3.76 5.59
N LEU A 291 5.33 -3.33 6.66
CA LEU A 291 5.94 -2.71 7.84
C LEU A 291 5.64 -3.58 9.07
N PRO A 292 6.64 -4.25 9.68
CA PRO A 292 8.04 -4.35 9.24
C PRO A 292 8.25 -5.29 8.03
N ASP A 293 9.44 -5.21 7.43
CA ASP A 293 9.96 -6.18 6.47
C ASP A 293 11.28 -6.79 7.02
N PRO A 294 11.31 -8.10 7.36
CA PRO A 294 10.20 -9.06 7.29
C PRO A 294 9.11 -8.80 8.35
N PRO A 295 7.86 -9.25 8.13
CA PRO A 295 6.79 -9.22 9.13
C PRO A 295 7.18 -9.92 10.44
N GLU A 296 6.67 -9.42 11.57
CA GLU A 296 6.81 -10.11 12.86
C GLU A 296 5.94 -11.36 12.90
N VAL A 297 6.31 -12.34 13.71
CA VAL A 297 5.49 -13.54 13.95
C VAL A 297 5.47 -13.81 15.45
N PHE A 298 4.28 -13.94 16.02
CA PHE A 298 4.06 -14.24 17.44
C PHE A 298 3.67 -15.72 17.64
N SER A 299 3.22 -16.09 18.84
CA SER A 299 2.81 -17.48 19.15
C SER A 299 1.68 -18.02 18.27
N ASP A 300 0.89 -17.15 17.63
CA ASP A 300 -0.18 -17.55 16.72
C ASP A 300 0.29 -18.00 15.33
N GLY A 301 1.55 -17.76 14.99
CA GLY A 301 2.10 -18.06 13.68
C GLY A 301 1.55 -17.20 12.53
N ILE A 302 0.79 -16.13 12.83
CA ILE A 302 0.22 -15.22 11.83
C ILE A 302 1.19 -14.05 11.61
N PRO A 303 1.68 -13.82 10.38
CA PRO A 303 2.56 -12.69 10.09
C PRO A 303 1.87 -11.35 10.39
N ALA A 304 2.51 -10.52 11.21
CA ALA A 304 2.07 -9.21 11.64
C ALA A 304 2.84 -8.12 10.88
N ALA A 305 2.16 -7.45 9.95
CA ALA A 305 2.67 -6.27 9.26
C ALA A 305 1.53 -5.44 8.68
N ILE A 306 1.73 -4.12 8.61
CA ILE A 306 0.84 -3.20 7.87
C ILE A 306 1.44 -3.00 6.47
N TRP A 307 0.64 -3.23 5.43
CA TRP A 307 1.07 -3.12 4.03
C TRP A 307 0.75 -1.74 3.44
N ALA A 308 1.62 -1.26 2.53
CA ALA A 308 1.47 0.00 1.76
C ALA A 308 2.13 -0.06 0.38
#